data_AF-A0A914YQS9-F1
#
_entry.id   AF-A0A914YQS9-F1
#
_cell.length_a   1.000
_cell.length_b   1.000
_cell.length_c   1.000
_cell.angle_alpha   90.00
_cell.angle_beta   90.00
_cell.angle_gamma   90.00
#
_symmetry.space_group_name_H-M   'P 1'
#
loop_
_entity.id
_entity.type
_entity.pdbx_description
1 polymer ?
#
loop_
_entity_poly.entity_id
_entity_poly.type
_entity_poly.pdbx_seq_one_letter_code
_entity_poly.pdbx_strand_id
1 'polypeptide(L)'
;MTEGDNFEGNFCSTCLLIRPVRSKHCRYCDKCVRRFDHHCIWINKCIGSENHRLFISYLILLQVSAFVVITGCILYINDFCGGISFHNLACQPWVSYTLIMSINLFFWLSLLSFMQFYGIAQGLTANERINAHRYKHLNSGTFARNIFSQGCFQIYTIFL
;
A
#
# COMPACT_ATOMS: atom_id res chain seq x y z
N MET A 1 -21.20 -22.81 -8.48
CA MET A 1 -20.00 -23.17 -7.70
C MET A 1 -20.17 -24.64 -7.36
N THR A 2 -19.47 -25.52 -8.04
CA THR A 2 -19.59 -26.98 -7.84
C THR A 2 -18.87 -27.40 -6.57
N GLU A 3 -19.53 -28.24 -5.78
CA GLU A 3 -19.05 -28.89 -4.57
C GLU A 3 -17.82 -29.74 -4.89
N GLY A 4 -16.67 -29.49 -4.24
CA GLY A 4 -15.48 -30.35 -4.42
C GLY A 4 -14.10 -29.71 -4.19
N ASP A 5 -13.98 -28.40 -3.95
CA ASP A 5 -12.68 -27.79 -3.65
C ASP A 5 -12.37 -27.81 -2.14
N ASN A 6 -11.34 -28.58 -1.75
CA ASN A 6 -10.78 -28.80 -0.41
C ASN A 6 -11.01 -27.66 0.62
N PHE A 7 -11.92 -27.89 1.57
CA PHE A 7 -12.15 -27.01 2.73
C PHE A 7 -10.96 -26.94 3.70
N GLU A 8 -10.05 -27.91 3.67
CA GLU A 8 -8.90 -28.00 4.60
C GLU A 8 -7.96 -26.79 4.54
N GLY A 9 -7.82 -26.16 3.37
CA GLY A 9 -6.96 -24.98 3.20
C GLY A 9 -7.57 -23.66 3.69
N ASN A 10 -8.88 -23.63 3.98
CA ASN A 10 -9.63 -22.41 4.28
C ASN A 10 -10.03 -22.29 5.76
N PHE A 11 -9.98 -23.34 6.56
CA PHE A 11 -10.19 -23.23 8.00
C PHE A 11 -9.03 -22.46 8.68
N CYS A 12 -9.33 -21.69 9.71
CA CYS A 12 -8.35 -21.08 10.60
C CYS A 12 -8.46 -21.72 11.97
N SER A 13 -7.44 -22.48 12.38
CA SER A 13 -7.41 -23.14 13.69
C SER A 13 -7.33 -22.16 14.86
N THR A 14 -6.69 -21.00 14.69
CA THR A 14 -6.59 -19.98 15.74
C THR A 14 -7.92 -19.28 16.01
N CYS A 15 -8.64 -18.88 14.96
CA CYS A 15 -9.91 -18.15 15.10
C CYS A 15 -11.15 -19.06 15.08
N LEU A 16 -10.95 -20.38 14.91
CA LEU A 16 -12.01 -21.40 14.84
C LEU A 16 -13.13 -21.07 13.83
N LEU A 17 -12.75 -20.55 12.66
CA LEU A 17 -13.69 -20.15 11.62
C LEU A 17 -13.22 -20.57 10.23
N ILE A 18 -14.16 -20.74 9.31
CA ILE A 18 -13.87 -20.89 7.88
C ILE A 18 -13.57 -19.51 7.32
N ARG A 19 -12.35 -19.31 6.80
CA ARG A 19 -11.92 -18.03 6.24
C ARG A 19 -12.69 -17.74 4.96
N PRO A 20 -13.33 -16.57 4.85
CA PRO A 20 -13.89 -16.13 3.59
C PRO A 20 -12.81 -16.04 2.51
N VAL A 21 -13.21 -16.12 1.24
CA VAL A 21 -12.33 -15.98 0.07
C VAL A 21 -11.41 -14.76 0.22
N ARG A 22 -10.11 -14.96 -0.06
CA ARG A 22 -9.03 -13.94 0.05
C ARG A 22 -8.75 -13.43 1.47
N SER A 23 -9.24 -14.09 2.52
CA SER A 23 -8.95 -13.73 3.91
C SER A 23 -7.71 -14.44 4.44
N LYS A 24 -6.96 -13.80 5.34
CA LYS A 24 -5.82 -14.40 6.04
C LYS A 24 -5.83 -14.08 7.53
N HIS A 25 -5.35 -15.03 8.32
CA HIS A 25 -5.04 -14.79 9.72
C HIS A 25 -3.73 -14.01 9.82
N CYS A 26 -3.75 -12.86 10.48
CA CYS A 26 -2.55 -12.10 10.80
C CYS A 26 -2.15 -12.40 12.25
N ARG A 27 -0.97 -13.01 12.43
CA ARG A 27 -0.44 -13.35 13.76
C ARG A 27 -0.16 -12.13 14.63
N TYR A 28 0.19 -10.98 14.02
CA TYR A 28 0.46 -9.74 14.76
C TYR A 28 -0.80 -9.11 15.34
N CYS A 29 -1.93 -9.21 14.64
CA CYS A 29 -3.22 -8.69 15.12
C CYS A 29 -4.12 -9.77 15.72
N ASP A 30 -3.64 -11.02 15.79
CA ASP A 30 -4.34 -12.23 16.21
C ASP A 30 -5.79 -12.35 15.71
N LYS A 31 -6.00 -12.04 14.43
CA LYS A 31 -7.33 -12.08 13.81
C LYS A 31 -7.31 -12.41 12.33
N CYS A 32 -8.42 -12.97 11.85
CA CYS A 32 -8.68 -13.11 10.42
C CYS A 32 -9.11 -11.77 9.81
N VAL A 33 -8.45 -11.38 8.72
CA VAL A 33 -8.72 -10.13 8.00
C VAL A 33 -9.28 -10.46 6.62
N ARG A 34 -10.45 -9.91 6.31
CA ARG A 34 -11.11 -10.08 5.01
C ARG A 34 -10.35 -9.32 3.93
N ARG A 35 -10.20 -9.95 2.75
CA ARG A 35 -9.42 -9.43 1.60
C ARG A 35 -8.06 -8.88 2.07
N PHE A 36 -7.29 -9.72 2.75
CA PHE A 36 -6.06 -9.30 3.43
C PHE A 36 -5.04 -8.77 2.42
N ASP A 37 -4.59 -7.53 2.63
CA ASP A 37 -3.57 -6.89 1.80
C ASP A 37 -2.18 -7.07 2.41
N HIS A 38 -1.97 -6.54 3.60
CA HIS A 38 -0.74 -6.71 4.38
C HIS A 38 -0.97 -6.28 5.83
N HIS A 39 -0.03 -6.62 6.72
CA HIS A 39 0.08 -5.97 8.02
C HIS A 39 1.06 -4.79 7.88
N CYS A 40 0.54 -3.58 8.04
CA CYS A 40 1.36 -2.38 7.92
C CYS A 40 1.98 -2.06 9.28
N ILE A 41 3.31 -2.22 9.36
CA ILE A 41 4.08 -1.92 10.57
C ILE A 41 4.04 -0.44 10.94
N TRP A 42 3.91 0.45 9.95
CA TRP A 42 3.96 1.91 10.13
C TRP A 42 2.76 2.47 10.88
N ILE A 43 1.60 1.84 10.74
CA ILE A 43 0.36 2.23 11.44
C ILE A 43 -0.11 1.14 12.41
N ASN A 44 0.70 0.09 12.59
CA ASN A 44 0.43 -1.08 13.42
C ASN A 44 -1.00 -1.66 13.24
N LYS A 45 -1.42 -1.81 11.97
CA LYS A 45 -2.74 -2.33 11.62
C LYS A 45 -2.68 -3.18 10.36
N CYS A 46 -3.55 -4.17 10.28
CA CYS A 46 -3.81 -4.87 9.03
C CYS A 46 -4.58 -3.98 8.06
N ILE A 47 -4.16 -3.99 6.80
CA ILE A 47 -4.88 -3.43 5.67
C ILE A 47 -5.68 -4.55 5.00
N GLY A 48 -6.97 -4.32 4.81
CA GLY A 48 -7.90 -5.26 4.19
C GLY A 48 -9.15 -4.56 3.69
N SER A 49 -10.23 -5.29 3.46
CA SER A 49 -11.43 -4.72 2.80
C SER A 49 -12.04 -3.51 3.51
N GLU A 50 -11.97 -3.47 4.84
CA GLU A 50 -12.66 -2.44 5.64
C GLU A 50 -11.92 -1.10 5.68
N ASN A 51 -10.60 -1.10 5.49
CA ASN A 51 -9.77 0.10 5.67
C ASN A 51 -8.82 0.38 4.50
N HIS A 52 -8.86 -0.40 3.42
CA HIS A 52 -7.99 -0.19 2.27
C HIS A 52 -8.17 1.22 1.67
N ARG A 53 -9.41 1.72 1.60
CA ARG A 53 -9.71 3.08 1.10
C ARG A 53 -9.03 4.15 1.94
N LEU A 54 -9.16 4.04 3.27
CA LEU A 54 -8.53 4.95 4.23
C LEU A 54 -7.00 4.89 4.12
N PHE A 55 -6.44 3.70 3.86
CA PHE A 55 -5.00 3.56 3.64
C PHE A 55 -4.54 4.27 2.36
N ILE A 56 -5.29 4.17 1.25
CA ILE A 56 -4.98 4.93 0.02
C ILE A 56 -5.06 6.44 0.27
N SER A 57 -6.12 6.91 0.94
CA SER A 57 -6.23 8.33 1.32
C SER A 57 -5.07 8.79 2.21
N TYR A 58 -4.66 7.95 3.17
CA TYR A 58 -3.50 8.22 4.02
C TYR A 58 -2.21 8.37 3.20
N LEU A 59 -1.96 7.48 2.23
CA LEU A 59 -0.78 7.57 1.36
C LEU A 59 -0.77 8.87 0.55
N ILE A 60 -1.91 9.26 -0.03
CA ILE A 60 -2.04 10.50 -0.81
C ILE A 60 -1.80 11.72 0.09
N LEU A 61 -2.43 11.78 1.26
CA LEU A 61 -2.25 12.88 2.20
C LEU A 61 -0.80 12.99 2.67
N LEU A 62 -0.15 11.86 2.95
CA LEU A 62 1.25 11.84 3.33
C LEU A 62 2.15 12.32 2.17
N GLN A 63 1.85 11.94 0.93
CA GLN A 63 2.55 12.43 -0.26
C GLN A 63 2.42 13.94 -0.43
N VAL A 64 1.21 14.49 -0.26
CA VAL A 64 0.96 15.94 -0.32
C VAL A 64 1.70 16.66 0.80
N SER A 65 1.68 16.12 2.03
CA SER A 65 2.41 16.72 3.14
C SER A 65 3.93 16.76 2.89
N ALA A 66 4.51 15.68 2.36
CA ALA A 66 5.92 15.63 2.00
C ALA A 66 6.26 16.64 0.90
N PHE A 67 5.38 16.79 -0.11
CA PHE A 67 5.54 17.81 -1.15
C PHE A 67 5.56 19.23 -0.58
N VAL A 68 4.61 19.57 0.30
CA VAL A 68 4.54 20.87 0.96
C VAL A 68 5.81 21.16 1.76
N VAL A 69 6.32 20.17 2.51
CA VAL A 69 7.57 20.32 3.27
C VAL A 69 8.79 20.52 2.35
N ILE A 70 8.88 19.77 1.25
CA ILE A 70 9.95 19.93 0.25
C ILE A 70 9.92 21.35 -0.32
N THR A 71 8.75 21.83 -0.77
CA THR A 71 8.59 23.18 -1.30
C THR A 71 8.95 24.23 -0.25
N GLY A 72 8.49 24.07 1.00
CA GLY A 72 8.83 24.99 2.09
C GLY A 72 10.33 25.07 2.37
N CYS A 73 11.03 23.92 2.38
CA CYS A 73 12.48 23.89 2.57
C CYS A 73 13.23 24.55 1.39
N ILE A 74 12.78 24.33 0.16
CA ILE A 74 13.36 24.96 -1.03
C ILE A 74 13.19 26.48 -0.99
N LEU A 75 11.99 26.96 -0.68
CA LEU A 75 11.72 28.40 -0.56
C LEU A 75 12.59 29.02 0.55
N TYR A 76 12.66 28.37 1.71
CA TYR A 76 13.51 28.84 2.81
C TYR A 76 14.99 28.94 2.42
N ILE A 77 15.56 27.93 1.77
CA ILE A 77 16.96 27.96 1.33
C ILE A 77 17.20 29.07 0.30
N ASN A 78 16.24 29.31 -0.60
CA ASN A 78 16.35 30.39 -1.58
C ASN A 78 16.34 31.78 -0.90
N ASP A 79 15.39 32.02 0.00
CA ASP A 79 15.19 33.33 0.61
C ASP A 79 16.27 33.68 1.64
N PHE A 80 16.74 32.70 2.41
CA PHE A 80 17.62 32.94 3.56
C PHE A 80 19.07 32.51 3.37
N CYS A 81 19.34 31.57 2.45
CA CYS A 81 20.69 31.04 2.22
C CYS A 81 21.22 31.33 0.81
N GLY A 82 20.54 32.17 0.03
CA GLY A 82 21.02 32.62 -1.28
C GLY A 82 20.93 31.55 -2.37
N GLY A 83 19.99 30.62 -2.26
CA GLY A 83 19.69 29.63 -3.30
C GLY A 83 20.25 28.24 -3.07
N ILE A 84 19.82 27.28 -3.91
CA ILE A 84 20.26 25.89 -3.84
C ILE A 84 21.69 25.77 -4.37
N SER A 85 22.66 25.60 -3.46
CA SER A 85 24.04 25.23 -3.78
C SER A 85 24.60 24.32 -2.69
N PHE A 86 25.68 23.60 -2.98
CA PHE A 86 26.32 22.71 -1.99
C PHE A 86 26.76 23.47 -0.73
N HIS A 87 27.29 24.69 -0.89
CA HIS A 87 27.66 25.55 0.23
C HIS A 87 26.42 26.01 1.01
N ASN A 88 25.36 26.41 0.32
CA ASN A 88 24.15 26.96 0.94
C ASN A 88 23.31 25.90 1.65
N LEU A 89 23.46 24.62 1.30
CA LEU A 89 22.89 23.51 2.08
C LEU A 89 23.53 23.37 3.48
N ALA A 90 24.74 23.90 3.70
CA ALA A 90 25.36 23.92 5.03
C ALA A 90 24.95 25.14 5.88
N CYS A 91 24.30 26.15 5.29
CA CYS A 91 23.83 27.37 5.95
C CYS A 91 22.92 27.07 7.15
N GLN A 92 21.98 26.13 6.98
CA GLN A 92 21.06 25.65 8.02
C GLN A 92 20.93 24.13 7.94
N PRO A 93 21.81 23.37 8.64
CA PRO A 93 21.90 21.92 8.51
C PRO A 93 20.60 21.17 8.79
N TRP A 94 19.77 21.66 9.72
CA TRP A 94 18.50 21.03 10.09
C TRP A 94 17.44 21.14 8.96
N VAL A 95 17.43 22.24 8.20
CA VAL A 95 16.54 22.41 7.03
C VAL A 95 16.97 21.47 5.92
N SER A 96 18.27 21.42 5.64
CA SER A 96 18.83 20.53 4.62
C SER A 96 18.59 19.06 4.95
N TYR A 97 18.76 18.68 6.22
CA TYR A 97 18.41 17.34 6.71
C TYR A 97 16.92 17.04 6.49
N THR A 98 16.03 17.97 6.87
CA THR A 98 14.59 17.83 6.65
C THR A 98 14.24 17.70 5.18
N LEU A 99 14.87 18.49 4.30
CA LEU A 99 14.69 18.42 2.85
C LEU A 99 15.09 17.04 2.31
N ILE A 100 16.28 16.55 2.65
CA ILE A 100 16.78 15.24 2.21
C ILE A 100 15.85 14.12 2.68
N MET A 101 15.45 14.14 3.95
CA MET A 101 14.53 13.15 4.50
C MET A 101 13.15 13.21 3.84
N SER A 102 12.65 14.41 3.54
CA SER A 102 11.35 14.58 2.87
C SER A 102 11.39 14.09 1.42
N ILE A 103 12.50 14.31 0.70
CA ILE A 103 12.71 13.75 -0.65
C ILE A 103 12.74 12.22 -0.61
N ASN A 104 13.48 11.63 0.35
CA ASN A 104 13.55 10.19 0.51
C ASN A 104 12.17 9.59 0.82
N LEU A 105 11.43 10.20 1.74
CA LEU A 105 10.05 9.83 2.06
C LEU A 105 9.15 9.92 0.83
N PHE A 106 9.19 11.03 0.09
CA PHE A 106 8.39 11.25 -1.11
C PHE A 106 8.66 10.18 -2.18
N PHE A 107 9.92 9.80 -2.40
CA PHE A 107 10.31 8.76 -3.36
C PHE A 107 9.71 7.40 -2.99
N TRP A 108 9.91 6.94 -1.76
CA TRP A 108 9.41 5.63 -1.32
C TRP A 108 7.89 5.57 -1.26
N LEU A 109 7.23 6.67 -0.85
CA LEU A 109 5.77 6.76 -0.86
C LEU A 109 5.20 6.77 -2.27
N SER A 110 5.89 7.37 -3.24
CA SER A 110 5.47 7.34 -4.64
C SER A 110 5.51 5.91 -5.20
N LEU A 111 6.58 5.17 -4.91
CA LEU A 111 6.70 3.77 -5.30
C LEU A 111 5.60 2.91 -4.64
N LEU A 112 5.38 3.08 -3.34
CA LEU A 112 4.32 2.36 -2.62
C LEU A 112 2.94 2.68 -3.18
N SER A 113 2.65 3.96 -3.43
CA SER A 113 1.38 4.42 -4.00
C SER A 113 1.16 3.82 -5.39
N PHE A 114 2.16 3.89 -6.27
CA PHE A 114 2.10 3.27 -7.60
C PHE A 114 1.78 1.78 -7.51
N MET A 115 2.46 1.05 -6.62
CA MET A 115 2.23 -0.38 -6.43
C MET A 115 0.82 -0.67 -5.91
N GLN A 116 0.25 0.18 -5.06
CA GLN A 116 -1.12 0.02 -4.58
C GLN A 116 -2.15 0.30 -5.68
N PHE A 117 -1.98 1.40 -6.43
CA PHE A 117 -2.85 1.71 -7.58
C PHE A 117 -2.79 0.64 -8.67
N TYR A 118 -1.59 0.11 -8.96
CA TYR A 118 -1.43 -1.00 -9.88
C TYR A 118 -2.15 -2.25 -9.38
N GLY A 119 -2.03 -2.58 -8.09
CA GLY A 119 -2.76 -3.70 -7.48
C GLY A 119 -4.28 -3.54 -7.62
N ILE A 120 -4.79 -2.34 -7.34
CA ILE A 120 -6.20 -1.98 -7.49
C ILE A 120 -6.66 -2.16 -8.94
N ALA A 121 -5.92 -1.62 -9.91
CA ALA A 121 -6.24 -1.72 -11.33
C ALA A 121 -6.29 -3.18 -11.82
N GLN A 122 -5.49 -4.05 -11.20
CA GLN A 122 -5.47 -5.48 -11.49
C GLN A 122 -6.45 -6.29 -10.64
N GLY A 123 -7.17 -5.67 -9.69
CA GLY A 123 -8.04 -6.37 -8.74
C GLY A 123 -7.31 -7.28 -7.75
N LEU A 124 -6.01 -7.07 -7.54
CA LEU A 124 -5.13 -7.87 -6.68
C LEU A 124 -4.81 -7.15 -5.37
N THR A 125 -4.67 -7.92 -4.29
CA THR A 125 -4.03 -7.44 -3.06
C THR A 125 -2.51 -7.54 -3.17
N ALA A 126 -1.76 -6.75 -2.41
CA ALA A 126 -0.31 -6.84 -2.29
C ALA A 126 0.12 -8.26 -1.90
N ASN A 127 -0.56 -8.87 -0.93
CA ASN A 127 -0.32 -10.24 -0.52
C ASN A 127 -0.51 -11.26 -1.66
N GLU A 128 -1.53 -11.09 -2.51
CA GLU A 128 -1.73 -11.97 -3.67
C GLU A 128 -0.67 -11.78 -4.73
N ARG A 129 -0.29 -10.54 -5.02
CA ARG A 129 0.76 -10.23 -6.00
C ARG A 129 2.11 -10.82 -5.59
N ILE A 130 2.51 -10.61 -4.34
CA ILE A 130 3.80 -11.10 -3.83
C ILE A 130 3.81 -12.63 -3.73
N ASN A 131 2.69 -13.24 -3.36
CA ASN A 131 2.57 -14.68 -3.21
C ASN A 131 1.84 -15.34 -4.38
N ALA A 132 1.92 -14.77 -5.59
CA ALA A 132 1.16 -15.24 -6.76
C ALA A 132 1.35 -16.73 -7.01
N HIS A 133 2.60 -17.21 -6.87
CA HIS A 133 2.98 -18.62 -7.00
C HIS A 133 2.19 -19.58 -6.11
N ARG A 134 1.61 -19.12 -4.99
CA ARG A 134 0.83 -19.95 -4.06
C ARG A 134 -0.63 -20.11 -4.47
N TYR A 135 -1.13 -19.26 -5.35
CA TYR A 135 -2.53 -19.26 -5.73
C TYR A 135 -2.70 -19.89 -7.11
N LYS A 136 -3.28 -21.09 -7.15
CA LYS A 136 -3.51 -21.84 -8.41
C LYS A 136 -4.26 -21.02 -9.46
N HIS A 137 -5.25 -20.22 -9.04
CA HIS A 137 -6.02 -19.34 -9.92
C HIS A 137 -5.22 -18.16 -10.51
N LEU A 138 -4.04 -17.85 -9.98
CA LEU A 138 -3.12 -16.85 -10.53
C LEU A 138 -2.02 -17.48 -11.40
N ASN A 139 -1.77 -18.79 -11.25
CA ASN A 139 -0.73 -19.51 -12.00
C ASN A 139 -1.22 -20.08 -13.35
N SER A 140 -2.51 -20.02 -13.67
CA SER A 140 -3.11 -20.60 -14.89
C SER A 140 -2.83 -19.82 -16.19
N GLY A 141 -1.70 -19.11 -16.27
CA GLY A 141 -1.15 -18.57 -17.52
C GLY A 141 -1.92 -17.42 -18.20
N THR A 142 -3.05 -16.97 -17.64
CA THR A 142 -3.79 -15.81 -18.16
C THR A 142 -3.95 -14.78 -17.07
N PHE A 143 -2.99 -13.86 -16.96
CA PHE A 143 -3.15 -12.62 -16.18
C PHE A 143 -4.42 -11.85 -16.61
N ALA A 144 -4.86 -12.04 -17.86
CA ALA A 144 -6.13 -11.59 -18.43
C ALA A 144 -7.40 -12.14 -17.74
N ARG A 145 -7.28 -13.09 -16.81
CA ARG A 145 -8.42 -13.75 -16.16
C ARG A 145 -8.32 -13.75 -14.63
N ASN A 146 -7.83 -12.66 -14.04
CA ASN A 146 -8.12 -12.44 -12.62
C ASN A 146 -9.65 -12.33 -12.48
N ILE A 147 -10.28 -13.37 -11.93
CA ILE A 147 -11.74 -13.44 -11.68
C ILE A 147 -12.26 -12.26 -10.86
N PHE A 148 -11.37 -11.62 -10.09
CA PHE A 148 -11.69 -10.46 -9.29
C PHE A 148 -11.38 -9.13 -9.96
N SER A 149 -10.77 -9.12 -11.15
CA SER A 149 -10.58 -7.89 -11.95
C SER A 149 -11.90 -7.49 -12.60
N GLN A 150 -12.35 -6.26 -12.32
CA GLN A 150 -13.53 -5.64 -12.91
C GLN A 150 -13.16 -4.47 -13.84
N GLY A 151 -11.89 -4.39 -14.25
CA GLY A 151 -11.38 -3.31 -15.10
C GLY A 151 -11.51 -1.93 -14.43
N CYS A 152 -11.91 -0.91 -15.21
CA CYS A 152 -11.99 0.49 -14.75
C CYS A 152 -12.94 0.70 -13.55
N PHE A 153 -13.98 -0.14 -13.41
CA PHE A 153 -14.96 -0.07 -12.31
C PHE A 153 -14.37 -0.38 -10.93
N GLN A 154 -13.17 -0.97 -10.88
CA GLN A 154 -12.51 -1.35 -9.64
C GLN A 154 -11.93 -0.15 -8.87
N ILE A 155 -11.65 0.95 -9.57
CA ILE A 155 -11.21 2.22 -8.98
C ILE A 155 -12.42 2.91 -8.33
N TYR A 156 -13.57 2.93 -9.01
CA TYR A 156 -14.80 3.54 -8.50
C TYR A 156 -15.30 2.87 -7.20
N THR A 157 -15.15 1.56 -7.06
CA THR A 157 -15.48 0.81 -5.83
C THR A 157 -14.50 1.02 -4.67
N ILE A 158 -13.45 1.83 -4.83
CA ILE A 158 -12.57 2.27 -3.73
C ILE A 158 -12.85 3.73 -3.34
N PHE A 159 -13.40 4.54 -4.25
CA PHE A 159 -13.66 5.96 -3.99
C PHE A 159 -15.14 6.31 -3.75
N LEU A 160 -16.09 5.41 -4.03
CA LEU A 160 -17.52 5.48 -3.70
C LEU A 160 -17.91 4.32 -2.79
#